data_AF-A0A8G0W199-F1
#
_entry.id   AF-A0A8G0W199-F1
#
_cell.length_a   1.000
_cell.length_b   1.000
_cell.length_c   1.000
_cell.angle_alpha   90.00
_cell.angle_beta   90.00
_cell.angle_gamma   90.00
#
_symmetry.space_group_name_H-M   'P 1'
#
loop_
_entity.id
_entity.type
_entity.pdbx_description
1 polymer ?
#
loop_
_entity_poly.entity_id
_entity_poly.type
_entity_poly.pdbx_seq_one_letter_code
_entity_poly.pdbx_strand_id
1 'polypeptide(L)'
;MFSSVLLIVLQLCSLQLMVLTKPTCPVKGSVVQSAHHLLRDVGVPFPVHCVQYNVNISFPDSAFPASAAKHSECRQALCVVYKFLNGTGKVFAEHDLPVGEGGLNWDEKKLDDFQNLQDRLLTEGECLSNVDSSEVFSSYFSNVTAILQQQDSATCGWMVVRRDMLWVLKSALQKYHRCFIW
;
A
#
# COMPACT_ATOMS: atom_id res chain seq x y z
N MET A 1 -42.31 17.85 -28.01
CA MET A 1 -41.92 16.58 -27.35
C MET A 1 -40.55 16.04 -27.77
N PHE A 2 -40.07 16.28 -29.02
CA PHE A 2 -38.74 15.81 -29.47
C PHE A 2 -37.53 16.49 -28.80
N SER A 3 -37.67 17.76 -28.38
CA SER A 3 -36.56 18.53 -27.77
C SER A 3 -36.11 17.97 -26.41
N SER A 4 -37.06 17.58 -25.55
CA SER A 4 -36.76 17.03 -24.22
C SER A 4 -36.08 15.67 -24.28
N VAL A 5 -36.45 14.81 -25.24
CA VAL A 5 -35.81 13.50 -25.44
C VAL A 5 -34.38 13.65 -25.92
N LEU A 6 -34.13 14.58 -26.85
CA LEU A 6 -32.77 14.87 -27.35
C LEU A 6 -31.86 15.40 -26.24
N LEU A 7 -32.37 16.26 -25.36
CA LEU A 7 -31.64 16.79 -24.20
C LEU A 7 -31.28 15.69 -23.19
N ILE A 8 -32.21 14.78 -22.91
CA ILE A 8 -31.96 13.64 -21.99
C ILE A 8 -30.91 12.70 -22.58
N VAL A 9 -30.96 12.40 -23.88
CA VAL A 9 -29.97 11.56 -24.56
C VAL A 9 -28.58 12.21 -24.54
N LEU A 10 -28.50 13.53 -24.81
CA LEU A 10 -27.24 14.28 -24.73
C LEU A 10 -26.66 14.26 -23.32
N GLN A 11 -27.47 14.49 -22.29
CA GLN A 11 -27.03 14.42 -20.90
C GLN A 11 -26.54 13.03 -20.51
N LEU A 12 -27.24 11.97 -20.91
CA LEU A 12 -26.81 10.58 -20.69
C LEU A 12 -25.50 10.27 -21.41
N CYS A 13 -25.32 10.73 -22.65
CA CYS A 13 -24.06 10.58 -23.38
C CYS A 13 -22.91 11.33 -22.70
N SER A 14 -23.12 12.55 -22.21
CA SER A 14 -22.12 13.31 -21.45
C SER A 14 -21.74 12.63 -20.14
N LEU A 15 -22.71 12.05 -19.42
CA LEU A 15 -22.48 11.25 -18.21
C LEU A 15 -21.71 9.96 -18.51
N GLN A 16 -22.03 9.27 -19.60
CA GLN A 16 -21.30 8.06 -20.03
C GLN A 16 -19.84 8.37 -20.39
N LEU A 17 -19.58 9.49 -21.08
CA LEU A 17 -18.21 9.94 -21.39
C LEU A 17 -17.40 10.30 -20.13
N MET A 18 -18.04 10.84 -19.08
CA MET A 18 -17.38 11.09 -17.79
C MET A 18 -17.07 9.81 -17.01
N VAL A 19 -17.88 8.75 -17.15
CA VAL A 19 -17.62 7.45 -16.53
C VAL A 19 -16.49 6.68 -17.24
N LEU A 20 -16.39 6.82 -18.56
CA LEU A 20 -15.35 6.20 -19.40
C LEU A 20 -13.98 6.88 -19.28
N THR A 21 -13.90 8.10 -18.73
CA THR A 21 -12.65 8.88 -18.64
C THR A 21 -12.00 8.84 -17.26
N LYS A 22 -12.39 7.94 -16.34
CA LYS A 22 -11.63 7.78 -15.08
C LYS A 22 -10.19 7.40 -15.45
N PRO A 23 -9.20 8.27 -15.18
CA PRO A 23 -7.84 8.00 -15.57
C PRO A 23 -7.37 6.73 -14.87
N THR A 24 -6.94 5.76 -15.67
CA THR A 24 -6.24 4.58 -15.17
C THR A 24 -4.96 5.07 -14.53
N CYS A 25 -4.80 4.81 -13.23
CA CYS A 25 -3.57 5.19 -12.54
C CYS A 25 -2.41 4.34 -13.08
N PRO A 26 -1.33 4.94 -13.60
CA PRO A 26 -0.31 4.22 -14.36
C PRO A 26 0.70 3.49 -13.48
N VAL A 27 0.23 2.77 -12.47
CA VAL A 27 1.06 2.00 -11.54
C VAL A 27 1.61 0.76 -12.26
N LYS A 28 2.94 0.67 -12.36
CA LYS A 28 3.60 -0.43 -13.06
C LYS A 28 3.77 -1.66 -12.17
N GLY A 29 3.32 -2.82 -12.67
CA GLY A 29 3.40 -4.08 -11.94
C GLY A 29 4.83 -4.54 -11.70
N SER A 30 5.74 -4.26 -12.65
CA SER A 30 7.17 -4.55 -12.52
C SER A 30 7.84 -3.78 -11.37
N VAL A 31 7.40 -2.55 -11.08
CA VAL A 31 7.93 -1.75 -9.96
C VAL A 31 7.47 -2.35 -8.63
N VAL A 32 6.19 -2.72 -8.52
CA VAL A 32 5.63 -3.41 -7.34
C VAL A 32 6.36 -4.73 -7.09
N GLN A 33 6.67 -5.48 -8.15
CA GLN A 33 7.41 -6.74 -8.06
C GLN A 33 8.84 -6.53 -7.55
N SER A 34 9.56 -5.57 -8.09
CA SER A 34 10.92 -5.23 -7.64
C SER A 34 10.92 -4.74 -6.19
N ALA A 35 9.97 -3.89 -5.80
CA ALA A 35 9.82 -3.43 -4.42
C ALA A 35 9.57 -4.61 -3.46
N HIS A 36 8.68 -5.54 -3.83
CA HIS A 36 8.45 -6.75 -3.04
C HIS A 36 9.72 -7.61 -2.90
N HIS A 37 10.50 -7.80 -3.96
CA HIS A 37 11.75 -8.57 -3.89
C HIS A 37 12.79 -7.91 -2.99
N LEU A 38 13.02 -6.60 -3.13
CA LEU A 38 13.98 -5.88 -2.29
C LEU A 38 13.59 -5.97 -0.82
N LEU A 39 12.32 -5.73 -0.50
CA LEU A 39 11.82 -5.80 0.87
C LEU A 39 11.88 -7.22 1.46
N ARG A 40 11.70 -8.25 0.61
CA ARG A 40 11.82 -9.65 1.04
C ARG A 40 13.25 -9.95 1.43
N ASP A 41 14.21 -9.43 0.67
CA ASP A 41 15.63 -9.77 0.79
C ASP A 41 16.43 -8.75 1.64
N VAL A 42 15.74 -7.74 2.20
CA VAL A 42 16.36 -6.68 3.02
C VAL A 42 16.90 -7.20 4.34
N GLY A 43 16.38 -8.30 4.89
CA GLY A 43 16.79 -8.73 6.21
C GLY A 43 16.37 -10.14 6.57
N VAL A 44 16.61 -10.50 7.82
CA VAL A 44 16.40 -11.84 8.38
C VAL A 44 14.92 -12.24 8.43
N PRO A 45 14.59 -13.54 8.58
CA PRO A 45 13.22 -13.99 8.83
C PRO A 45 12.55 -13.30 10.05
N PHE A 46 11.22 -13.34 10.10
CA PHE A 46 10.46 -12.75 11.21
C PHE A 46 10.81 -13.42 12.55
N PRO A 47 11.22 -12.68 13.60
CA PRO A 47 11.70 -13.29 14.84
C PRO A 47 10.55 -13.87 15.65
N VAL A 48 10.75 -15.04 16.25
CA VAL A 48 9.73 -15.75 17.05
C VAL A 48 9.25 -14.89 18.23
N HIS A 49 10.14 -14.16 18.89
CA HIS A 49 9.78 -13.30 20.03
C HIS A 49 8.90 -12.10 19.62
N CYS A 50 8.86 -11.74 18.33
CA CYS A 50 7.99 -10.67 17.83
C CYS A 50 6.57 -11.17 17.48
N VAL A 51 6.32 -12.48 17.47
CA VAL A 51 5.03 -13.07 17.04
C VAL A 51 3.86 -12.63 17.92
N GLN A 52 4.11 -12.32 19.19
CA GLN A 52 3.09 -11.79 20.11
C GLN A 52 2.42 -10.51 19.60
N TYR A 53 3.13 -9.70 18.81
CA TYR A 53 2.60 -8.46 18.23
C TYR A 53 1.69 -8.70 17.02
N ASN A 54 1.69 -9.91 16.44
CA ASN A 54 0.83 -10.25 15.31
C ASN A 54 -0.66 -10.24 15.67
N VAL A 55 -1.01 -10.51 16.93
CA VAL A 55 -2.40 -10.59 17.38
C VAL A 55 -3.08 -9.22 17.40
N ASN A 56 -2.30 -8.18 17.73
CA ASN A 56 -2.82 -6.82 17.93
C ASN A 56 -2.47 -5.87 16.79
N ILE A 57 -1.44 -6.18 16.00
CA ILE A 57 -0.98 -5.35 14.90
C ILE A 57 -0.82 -6.19 13.66
N SER A 58 -1.82 -6.08 12.79
CA SER A 58 -1.83 -6.65 11.46
C SER A 58 -2.46 -5.66 10.49
N PHE A 59 -2.01 -5.71 9.25
CA PHE A 59 -2.70 -5.08 8.15
C PHE A 59 -4.22 -5.40 8.21
N PRO A 60 -5.10 -4.39 8.07
CA PRO A 60 -6.53 -4.64 8.06
C PRO A 60 -6.93 -5.23 6.70
N ASP A 61 -6.91 -6.57 6.57
CA ASP A 61 -7.23 -7.30 5.34
C ASP A 61 -8.55 -6.86 4.68
N SER A 62 -9.52 -6.41 5.48
CA SER A 62 -10.80 -5.86 5.04
C SER A 62 -10.69 -4.58 4.19
N ALA A 63 -9.52 -3.93 4.17
CA ALA A 63 -9.26 -2.78 3.31
C ALA A 63 -9.24 -3.17 1.83
N PHE A 64 -8.74 -4.36 1.51
CA PHE A 64 -8.78 -4.89 0.16
C PHE A 64 -10.22 -5.30 -0.23
N PRO A 65 -10.62 -5.15 -1.51
CA PRO A 65 -11.92 -5.61 -1.97
C PRO A 65 -12.06 -7.13 -1.80
N ALA A 66 -13.26 -7.59 -1.45
CA ALA A 66 -13.52 -8.98 -1.08
C ALA A 66 -13.39 -9.98 -2.24
N SER A 67 -13.55 -9.53 -3.49
CA SER A 67 -13.47 -10.39 -4.67
C SER A 67 -12.20 -10.14 -5.48
N ALA A 68 -11.64 -11.22 -6.05
CA ALA A 68 -10.47 -11.11 -6.91
C ALA A 68 -10.86 -10.48 -8.25
N ALA A 69 -10.47 -9.20 -8.41
CA ALA A 69 -10.35 -8.43 -9.64
C ALA A 69 -11.48 -8.57 -10.68
N LYS A 70 -12.62 -7.94 -10.41
CA LYS A 70 -13.35 -7.24 -11.48
C LYS A 70 -12.65 -5.90 -11.77
N HIS A 71 -12.67 -5.43 -13.03
CA HIS A 71 -12.10 -4.12 -13.38
C HIS A 71 -12.61 -2.96 -12.50
N SER A 72 -13.85 -3.08 -12.00
CA SER A 72 -14.45 -2.12 -11.07
C SER A 72 -13.74 -2.00 -9.72
N GLU A 73 -12.99 -3.03 -9.30
CA GLU A 73 -12.32 -3.09 -7.98
C GLU A 73 -10.84 -2.66 -8.04
N CYS A 74 -10.27 -2.51 -9.24
CA CYS A 74 -8.86 -2.16 -9.40
C CYS A 74 -8.49 -0.82 -8.76
N ARG A 75 -9.36 0.19 -8.86
CA ARG A 75 -9.11 1.50 -8.26
C ARG A 75 -8.99 1.40 -6.74
N GLN A 76 -9.84 0.59 -6.09
CA GLN A 76 -9.79 0.39 -4.66
C GLN A 76 -8.54 -0.39 -4.25
N ALA A 77 -8.22 -1.48 -4.94
CA ALA A 77 -7.02 -2.27 -4.66
C ALA A 77 -5.73 -1.46 -4.80
N LEU A 78 -5.60 -0.66 -5.87
CA LEU A 78 -4.45 0.24 -6.03
C LEU A 78 -4.43 1.33 -4.96
N CYS A 79 -5.60 1.87 -4.57
CA CYS A 79 -5.69 2.85 -3.49
C CYS A 79 -5.18 2.29 -2.16
N VAL A 80 -5.54 1.05 -1.83
CA VAL A 80 -5.04 0.35 -0.64
C VAL A 80 -3.52 0.28 -0.64
N VAL A 81 -2.92 -0.16 -1.76
CA VAL A 81 -1.46 -0.24 -1.91
C VAL A 81 -0.84 1.16 -1.76
N TYR A 82 -1.34 2.15 -2.48
CA TYR A 82 -0.83 3.53 -2.46
C TYR A 82 -0.86 4.13 -1.04
N LYS A 83 -2.00 4.04 -0.35
CA LYS A 83 -2.20 4.64 0.97
C LYS A 83 -1.38 3.93 2.04
N PHE A 84 -1.28 2.61 1.96
CA PHE A 84 -0.45 1.84 2.88
C PHE A 84 1.03 2.17 2.68
N LEU A 85 1.51 2.20 1.43
CA LEU A 85 2.88 2.62 1.12
C LEU A 85 3.16 4.04 1.60
N ASN A 86 2.25 4.99 1.39
CA ASN A 86 2.41 6.36 1.86
C ASN A 86 2.52 6.42 3.40
N GLY A 87 1.64 5.72 4.12
CA GLY A 87 1.69 5.67 5.58
C GLY A 87 3.00 5.05 6.09
N THR A 88 3.47 3.97 5.49
CA THR A 88 4.77 3.37 5.86
C THR A 88 5.95 4.29 5.52
N GLY A 89 5.87 5.07 4.44
CA GLY A 89 6.89 6.07 4.11
C GLY A 89 6.98 7.16 5.19
N LYS A 90 5.84 7.60 5.74
CA LYS A 90 5.82 8.52 6.89
C LYS A 90 6.44 7.90 8.13
N VAL A 91 6.15 6.62 8.41
CA VAL A 91 6.79 5.90 9.53
C VAL A 91 8.32 5.88 9.38
N PHE A 92 8.85 5.63 8.17
CA PHE A 92 10.28 5.72 7.88
C PHE A 92 10.85 7.13 8.04
N ALA A 93 10.08 8.18 7.75
CA ALA A 93 10.52 9.56 7.89
C ALA A 93 10.49 10.07 9.35
N GLU A 94 9.59 9.52 10.17
CA GLU A 94 9.34 9.99 11.54
C GLU A 94 10.07 9.16 12.62
N HIS A 95 10.55 7.96 12.26
CA HIS A 95 11.17 7.04 13.20
C HIS A 95 12.46 6.44 12.65
N ASP A 96 13.50 6.41 13.49
CA ASP A 96 14.76 5.77 13.17
C ASP A 96 14.68 4.24 13.29
N LEU A 97 15.46 3.55 12.46
CA LEU A 97 15.67 2.12 12.60
C LEU A 97 16.62 1.86 13.79
N PRO A 98 16.31 0.92 14.70
CA PRO A 98 17.21 0.55 15.77
C PRO A 98 18.46 -0.11 15.16
N VAL A 99 19.62 0.54 15.33
CA VAL A 99 20.93 0.07 14.86
C VAL A 99 21.76 -0.49 16.02
N GLY A 100 22.67 -1.43 15.72
CA GLY A 100 23.60 -2.01 16.71
C GLY A 100 23.13 -3.34 17.33
N GLU A 101 23.66 -3.67 18.51
CA GLU A 101 23.37 -4.92 19.21
C GLU A 101 21.89 -5.00 19.61
N GLY A 102 21.19 -6.05 19.16
CA GLY A 102 19.73 -6.20 19.35
C GLY A 102 18.87 -5.38 18.37
N GLY A 103 19.49 -4.60 17.49
CA GLY A 103 18.84 -3.83 16.43
C GLY A 103 18.54 -4.64 15.17
N LEU A 104 18.06 -3.96 14.14
CA LEU A 104 17.79 -4.54 12.83
C LEU A 104 19.09 -4.67 12.03
N ASN A 105 19.41 -5.88 11.60
CA ASN A 105 20.48 -6.13 10.64
C ASN A 105 19.91 -6.16 9.21
N TRP A 106 19.32 -5.04 8.79
CA TRP A 106 18.80 -4.87 7.43
C TRP A 106 19.89 -4.36 6.50
N ASP A 107 19.90 -4.89 5.27
CA ASP A 107 20.75 -4.46 4.17
C ASP A 107 20.36 -3.04 3.77
N GLU A 108 21.17 -2.06 4.19
CA GLU A 108 20.93 -0.63 3.98
C GLU A 108 20.72 -0.29 2.51
N LYS A 109 21.50 -0.91 1.61
CA LYS A 109 21.38 -0.67 0.17
C LYS A 109 20.04 -1.17 -0.36
N LYS A 110 19.60 -2.37 0.02
CA LYS A 110 18.29 -2.88 -0.41
C LYS A 110 17.14 -2.07 0.18
N LEU A 111 17.29 -1.56 1.39
CA LEU A 111 16.29 -0.68 2.00
C LEU A 111 16.18 0.64 1.24
N ASP A 112 17.31 1.28 0.93
CA ASP A 112 17.35 2.51 0.14
C ASP A 112 16.77 2.29 -1.26
N ASP A 113 17.21 1.23 -1.96
CA ASP A 113 16.65 0.86 -3.26
C ASP A 113 15.13 0.60 -3.16
N PHE A 114 14.65 0.01 -2.06
CA PHE A 114 13.22 -0.19 -1.80
C PHE A 114 12.48 1.13 -1.61
N GLN A 115 13.00 2.05 -0.79
CA GLN A 115 12.39 3.37 -0.53
C GLN A 115 12.33 4.22 -1.81
N ASN A 116 13.35 4.13 -2.66
CA ASN A 116 13.33 4.74 -4.00
C ASN A 116 12.20 4.18 -4.89
N LEU A 117 11.95 2.87 -4.85
CA LEU A 117 10.81 2.28 -5.57
C LEU A 117 9.46 2.64 -4.94
N GLN A 118 9.40 2.77 -3.62
CA GLN A 118 8.21 3.24 -2.90
C GLN A 118 7.83 4.66 -3.35
N ASP A 119 8.78 5.59 -3.38
CA ASP A 119 8.55 6.97 -3.85
C ASP A 119 8.09 7.01 -5.30
N ARG A 120 8.68 6.17 -6.15
CA ARG A 120 8.24 6.01 -7.52
C ARG A 120 6.81 5.49 -7.61
N LEU A 121 6.42 4.50 -6.80
CA LEU A 121 5.04 3.98 -6.76
C LEU A 121 4.05 5.04 -6.26
N LEU A 122 4.45 5.88 -5.31
CA LEU A 122 3.64 7.01 -4.85
C LEU A 122 3.47 8.06 -5.95
N THR A 123 4.51 8.31 -6.75
CA THR A 123 4.43 9.20 -7.91
C THR A 123 3.51 8.61 -9.00
N GLU A 124 3.71 7.34 -9.39
CA GLU A 124 2.87 6.65 -10.37
C GLU A 124 1.40 6.53 -9.90
N GLY A 125 1.16 6.50 -8.59
CA GLY A 125 -0.15 6.37 -7.96
C GLY A 125 -0.83 7.68 -7.54
N GLU A 126 -0.27 8.86 -7.87
CA GLU A 126 -0.74 10.15 -7.37
C GLU A 126 -2.24 10.42 -7.61
N CYS A 127 -2.80 9.92 -8.71
CA CYS A 127 -4.23 9.99 -9.03
C CYS A 127 -5.17 9.25 -8.02
N LEU A 128 -4.60 8.53 -7.06
CA LEU A 128 -5.30 7.85 -5.95
C LEU A 128 -5.31 8.68 -4.67
N SER A 129 -4.60 9.82 -4.62
CA SER A 129 -4.48 10.71 -3.45
C SER A 129 -5.84 11.18 -2.92
N ASN A 130 -6.76 11.53 -3.81
CA ASN A 130 -8.10 12.06 -3.49
C ASN A 130 -9.13 11.02 -3.07
N VAL A 131 -8.76 9.72 -3.03
CA VAL A 131 -9.67 8.70 -2.51
C VAL A 131 -9.59 8.74 -0.99
N ASP A 132 -10.72 9.06 -0.35
CA ASP A 132 -10.79 9.13 1.10
C ASP A 132 -10.82 7.71 1.69
N SER A 133 -9.70 7.33 2.27
CA SER A 133 -9.49 6.09 3.02
C SER A 133 -8.54 6.33 4.19
N SER A 134 -8.43 7.60 4.61
CA SER A 134 -7.51 8.04 5.66
C SER A 134 -7.79 7.34 6.99
N GLU A 135 -9.06 7.03 7.25
CA GLU A 135 -9.51 6.30 8.44
C GLU A 135 -9.14 4.81 8.41
N VAL A 136 -8.91 4.21 7.24
CA VAL A 136 -8.76 2.75 7.11
C VAL A 136 -7.50 2.23 7.79
N PHE A 137 -6.41 3.00 7.78
CA PHE A 137 -5.12 2.59 8.34
C PHE A 137 -4.71 3.38 9.59
N SER A 138 -5.53 4.33 10.05
CA SER A 138 -5.17 5.21 11.18
C SER A 138 -4.89 4.42 12.45
N SER A 139 -5.77 3.48 12.80
CA SER A 139 -5.59 2.60 13.96
C SER A 139 -4.36 1.69 13.80
N TYR A 140 -4.14 1.15 12.60
CA TYR A 140 -2.95 0.33 12.32
C TYR A 140 -1.66 1.12 12.56
N PHE A 141 -1.53 2.30 11.95
CA PHE A 141 -0.32 3.13 12.09
C PHE A 141 -0.16 3.66 13.52
N SER A 142 -1.25 4.01 14.21
CA SER A 142 -1.18 4.39 15.62
C SER A 142 -0.62 3.25 16.48
N ASN A 143 -1.04 2.00 16.25
CA ASN A 143 -0.52 0.85 17.00
C ASN A 143 0.95 0.59 16.66
N VAL A 144 1.32 0.69 15.37
CA VAL A 144 2.73 0.55 14.93
C VAL A 144 3.61 1.58 15.62
N THR A 145 3.24 2.87 15.57
CA THR A 145 4.00 3.95 16.19
C THR A 145 4.14 3.76 17.71
N ALA A 146 3.08 3.28 18.38
CA ALA A 146 3.14 2.98 19.80
C ALA A 146 4.17 1.90 20.16
N ILE A 147 4.38 0.91 19.28
CA ILE A 147 5.43 -0.12 19.47
C ILE A 147 6.82 0.43 19.13
N LEU A 148 6.93 1.26 18.09
CA LEU A 148 8.20 1.87 17.68
C LEU A 148 8.77 2.80 18.77
N GLN A 149 7.90 3.46 19.54
CA GLN A 149 8.28 4.33 20.66
C GLN A 149 8.67 3.56 21.93
N GLN A 150 8.36 2.27 22.01
CA GLN A 150 8.73 1.42 23.14
C GLN A 150 10.14 0.84 22.91
N GLN A 151 11.05 1.11 23.86
CA GLN A 151 12.48 0.85 23.73
C GLN A 151 12.80 -0.62 23.39
N ASP A 152 12.19 -1.58 24.09
CA ASP A 152 12.48 -3.01 23.93
C ASP A 152 11.70 -3.68 22.78
N SER A 153 10.78 -2.96 22.13
CA SER A 153 9.92 -3.51 21.08
C SER A 153 10.06 -2.86 19.72
N ALA A 154 10.85 -1.79 19.60
CA ALA A 154 11.05 -1.06 18.34
C ALA A 154 11.48 -1.99 17.19
N THR A 155 12.42 -2.91 17.43
CA THR A 155 12.85 -3.92 16.46
C THR A 155 11.66 -4.77 15.97
N CYS A 156 10.77 -5.20 16.88
CA CYS A 156 9.58 -5.94 16.51
C CYS A 156 8.57 -5.10 15.74
N GLY A 157 8.41 -3.81 16.09
CA GLY A 157 7.55 -2.87 15.35
C GLY A 157 7.96 -2.77 13.88
N TRP A 158 9.25 -2.64 13.60
CA TRP A 158 9.78 -2.63 12.24
C TRP A 158 9.63 -3.97 11.52
N MET A 159 9.80 -5.10 12.21
CA MET A 159 9.54 -6.42 11.63
C MET A 159 8.05 -6.60 11.27
N VAL A 160 7.13 -6.05 12.07
CA VAL A 160 5.69 -6.00 11.77
C VAL A 160 5.41 -5.15 10.52
N VAL A 161 5.99 -3.96 10.44
CA VAL A 161 5.86 -3.08 9.25
C VAL A 161 6.34 -3.80 7.99
N ARG A 162 7.55 -4.40 8.01
CA ARG A 162 8.08 -5.15 6.88
C ARG A 162 7.18 -6.33 6.48
N ARG A 163 6.69 -7.10 7.46
CA ARG A 163 5.78 -8.24 7.22
C ARG A 163 4.53 -7.79 6.48
N ASP A 164 3.91 -6.71 6.91
CA ASP A 164 2.64 -6.25 6.34
C ASP A 164 2.82 -5.58 4.99
N MET A 165 3.91 -4.85 4.79
CA MET A 165 4.30 -4.35 3.47
C MET A 165 4.53 -5.49 2.47
N LEU A 166 5.23 -6.55 2.89
CA LEU A 166 5.38 -7.76 2.07
C LEU A 166 4.04 -8.39 1.71
N TRP A 167 3.14 -8.52 2.70
CA TRP A 167 1.82 -9.09 2.48
C TRP A 167 0.98 -8.24 1.51
N VAL A 168 1.00 -6.92 1.65
CA VAL A 168 0.27 -5.97 0.78
C VAL A 168 0.78 -6.07 -0.65
N LEU A 169 2.10 -5.97 -0.86
CA LEU A 169 2.69 -6.02 -2.20
C LEU A 169 2.46 -7.39 -2.86
N LYS A 170 2.60 -8.48 -2.11
CA LYS A 170 2.32 -9.84 -2.61
C LYS A 170 0.85 -10.02 -2.96
N SER A 171 -0.07 -9.58 -2.10
CA SER A 171 -1.51 -9.63 -2.36
C SER A 171 -1.87 -8.83 -3.60
N ALA A 172 -1.25 -7.67 -3.78
CA ALA A 172 -1.41 -6.85 -4.97
C ALA A 172 -0.99 -7.61 -6.24
N LEU A 173 0.21 -8.18 -6.25
CA LEU A 173 0.75 -8.93 -7.38
C LEU A 173 -0.04 -10.20 -7.70
N GLN A 174 -0.59 -10.90 -6.70
CA GLN A 174 -1.27 -12.19 -6.89
C GLN A 174 -2.77 -12.05 -7.15
N LYS A 175 -3.46 -11.20 -6.40
CA LYS A 175 -4.93 -11.06 -6.47
C LYS A 175 -5.37 -9.95 -7.43
N TYR A 176 -4.53 -8.93 -7.61
CA TYR A 176 -4.84 -7.73 -8.37
C TYR A 176 -3.88 -7.51 -9.55
N HIS A 177 -3.24 -8.59 -10.03
CA HIS A 177 -2.27 -8.56 -11.13
C HIS A 177 -2.76 -7.75 -12.34
N ARG A 178 -4.02 -7.92 -12.74
CA ARG A 178 -4.63 -7.27 -13.91
C ARG A 178 -4.90 -5.77 -13.72
N CYS A 179 -4.72 -5.24 -12.51
CA CYS A 179 -4.93 -3.83 -12.22
C CYS A 179 -3.70 -2.97 -12.51
N PHE A 180 -2.55 -3.60 -12.77
CA PHE A 180 -1.31 -2.91 -13.09
C PHE A 180 -1.08 -2.77 -14.59
N ILE A 181 -0.24 -1.80 -14.95
CA ILE A 181 0.36 -1.72 -16.29
C ILE A 181 1.58 -2.65 -16.32
N TRP A 182 1.61 -3.55 -17.30
CA TRP A 182 2.68 -4.51 -17.54
C TRP A 182 3.41 -4.19 -18.84
#